data_AF-A0A953FEZ0-F1
#
_entry.id   AF-A0A953FEZ0-F1
#
_cell.length_a   1.000
_cell.length_b   1.000
_cell.length_c   1.000
_cell.angle_alpha   90.00
_cell.angle_beta   90.00
_cell.angle_gamma   90.00
#
_symmetry.space_group_name_H-M   'P 1'
#
loop_
_entity.id
_entity.type
_entity.pdbx_description
1 polymer ?
#
loop_
_entity_poly.entity_id
_entity_poly.type
_entity_poly.pdbx_seq_one_letter_code
_entity_poly.pdbx_strand_id
1 'polypeptide(L)'
;MNKRHYTDQQLLDHIDGLRVLPMETLRQSPADLERLNVLLKIQKVLSSAHLEAPSAQFTARVMSRLHQSVEKPGVSYRNGIWLLMGVLVAVFVMAGMLSGGFFDSFSGQLPGKVMPIPGESFKLQLPEISWSGKVILEIIVVINVALALFMLDRAVLRPYFLRRRLMHH
;
A
#
# COMPACT_ATOMS: atom_id res chain seq x y z
N MET A 1 -2.70 42.66 12.56
CA MET A 1 -1.86 41.61 11.94
C MET A 1 -1.82 40.41 12.87
N ASN A 2 -2.39 39.28 12.45
CA ASN A 2 -2.49 38.06 13.26
C ASN A 2 -1.09 37.41 13.32
N LYS A 3 -0.35 37.62 14.42
CA LYS A 3 0.96 36.98 14.61
C LYS A 3 0.71 35.48 14.82
N ARG A 4 1.12 34.67 13.85
CA ARG A 4 1.06 33.21 13.97
C ARG A 4 2.07 32.78 15.01
N HIS A 5 1.58 32.43 16.20
CA HIS A 5 2.39 31.79 17.23
C HIS A 5 2.74 30.37 16.80
N TYR A 6 3.97 29.95 17.07
CA TYR A 6 4.39 28.57 16.86
C TYR A 6 3.73 27.66 17.90
N THR A 7 3.30 26.48 17.48
CA THR A 7 2.79 25.46 18.39
C THR A 7 3.95 24.85 19.18
N ASP A 8 3.71 24.43 20.42
CA ASP A 8 4.73 23.79 21.28
C ASP A 8 5.40 22.60 20.59
N GLN A 9 4.64 21.81 19.83
CA GLN A 9 5.16 20.70 19.04
C GLN A 9 6.17 21.15 17.96
N GLN A 10 5.95 22.31 17.34
CA GLN A 10 6.88 22.85 16.36
C GLN A 10 8.18 23.36 17.00
N LEU A 11 8.09 23.91 18.22
CA LEU A 11 9.25 24.31 19.01
C LEU A 11 10.03 23.09 19.50
N LEU A 12 9.35 22.00 19.86
CA LEU A 12 9.99 20.73 20.23
C LEU A 12 10.71 20.07 19.04
N ASP A 13 10.03 19.97 17.89
CA ASP A 13 10.63 19.44 16.65
C ASP A 13 11.89 20.22 16.26
N HIS A 14 11.94 21.51 16.62
CA HIS A 14 13.11 22.35 16.41
C HIS A 14 14.27 22.04 17.36
N ILE A 15 13.97 21.82 18.64
CA ILE A 15 14.96 21.39 19.64
C ILE A 15 15.51 20.00 19.32
N ASP A 16 14.68 19.09 18.81
CA ASP A 16 15.06 17.72 18.45
C ASP A 16 15.80 17.62 17.10
N GLY A 17 15.93 18.74 16.37
CA GLY A 17 16.58 18.77 15.05
C GLY A 17 15.75 18.14 13.92
N LEU A 18 14.51 17.75 14.19
CA LEU A 18 13.57 17.21 13.20
C LEU A 18 13.05 18.30 12.25
N ARG A 19 13.10 19.58 12.67
CA ARG A 19 12.61 20.72 11.88
C ARG A 19 13.42 21.99 12.12
N VAL A 20 13.89 22.65 11.06
CA VAL A 20 14.58 23.95 11.19
C VAL A 20 13.55 25.08 11.15
N LEU A 21 13.32 25.74 12.29
CA LEU A 21 12.55 26.98 12.35
C LEU A 21 13.46 28.19 12.08
N PRO A 22 13.01 29.19 11.30
CA PRO A 22 13.80 30.38 11.05
C PRO A 22 13.94 31.22 12.33
N MET A 23 15.18 31.41 12.80
CA MET A 23 15.47 32.16 14.03
C MET A 23 15.04 33.63 13.97
N GLU A 24 14.92 34.19 12.77
CA GLU A 24 14.47 35.57 12.55
C GLU A 24 13.01 35.78 12.96
N THR A 25 12.13 34.81 12.74
CA THR A 25 10.72 34.91 13.14
C THR A 25 10.52 34.65 14.63
N LEU A 26 11.34 33.76 15.22
CA LEU A 26 11.34 33.49 16.65
C LEU A 26 11.81 34.73 17.46
N ARG A 27 12.74 35.52 16.92
CA ARG A 27 13.17 36.79 17.55
C ARG A 27 12.13 37.90 17.49
N GLN A 28 11.21 37.86 16.53
CA GLN A 28 10.14 38.85 16.39
C GLN A 28 8.98 38.63 17.38
N SER A 29 8.93 37.47 18.03
CA SER A 29 7.91 37.08 18.99
C SER A 29 8.56 36.77 20.34
N PRO A 30 8.64 37.73 21.28
CA PRO A 30 9.31 37.53 22.57
C PRO A 30 8.67 36.40 23.39
N ALA A 31 7.36 36.15 23.20
CA ALA A 31 6.62 35.07 23.85
C ALA A 31 7.07 33.67 23.38
N ASP A 32 7.38 33.50 22.10
CA ASP A 32 7.79 32.19 21.55
C ASP A 32 9.26 31.90 21.91
N LEU A 33 10.10 32.93 22.02
CA LEU A 33 11.48 32.85 22.47
C LEU A 33 11.57 32.44 23.96
N GLU A 34 10.73 33.02 24.81
CA GLU A 34 10.66 32.65 26.23
C GLU A 34 10.26 31.17 26.40
N ARG A 35 9.27 30.72 25.64
CA ARG A 35 8.84 29.30 25.64
C ARG A 35 9.95 28.37 25.18
N LEU A 36 10.67 28.73 24.12
CA LEU A 36 11.84 27.96 23.65
C LEU A 36 12.91 27.86 24.73
N ASN A 37 13.21 28.95 25.44
CA ASN A 37 14.18 28.95 26.53
C ASN A 37 13.75 28.06 27.71
N VAL A 38 12.46 28.01 28.02
CA VAL A 38 11.93 27.09 29.04
C VAL A 38 12.12 25.65 28.62
N LEU A 39 11.79 25.31 27.37
CA LEU A 39 11.98 23.95 26.83
C LEU A 39 13.46 23.53 26.81
N LEU A 40 14.37 24.44 26.44
CA LEU A 40 15.81 24.18 26.49
C LEU A 40 16.32 23.95 27.93
N LYS A 41 15.79 24.66 28.92
CA LYS A 41 16.13 24.42 30.34
C LYS A 41 15.64 23.04 30.79
N ILE A 42 14.43 22.65 30.40
CA ILE A 42 13.87 21.32 30.70
C ILE A 42 14.73 20.23 30.07
N GLN A 43 15.08 20.37 28.78
CA GLN A 43 15.95 19.42 28.08
C GLN A 43 17.32 19.31 28.75
N LYS A 44 17.91 20.44 29.18
CA LYS A 44 19.19 20.44 29.89
C LYS A 44 19.10 19.66 31.20
N VAL A 45 18.02 19.84 31.97
CA VAL A 45 17.78 19.11 33.22
C VAL A 45 17.56 17.61 32.94
N LEU A 46 16.76 17.26 31.93
CA LEU A 46 16.54 15.85 31.55
C LEU A 46 17.82 15.18 31.02
N SER A 47 18.63 15.89 30.24
CA SER A 47 19.91 15.37 29.72
C SER A 47 20.96 15.16 30.80
N SER A 48 20.80 15.82 31.95
CA SER A 48 21.65 15.64 33.13
C SER A 48 21.19 14.51 34.05
N ALA A 49 19.99 13.97 33.85
CA ALA A 49 19.54 12.76 34.52
C ALA A 49 20.35 11.57 33.99
N HIS A 50 20.94 10.82 34.90
CA HIS A 50 21.90 9.73 34.65
C HIS A 50 21.58 8.92 33.39
N LEU A 51 22.43 9.03 32.38
CA LEU A 51 22.40 8.12 31.25
C LEU A 51 22.80 6.73 31.77
N GLU A 52 21.89 5.76 31.66
CA GLU A 52 22.26 4.34 31.72
C GLU A 52 23.35 4.12 30.67
N ALA A 53 24.52 3.63 31.11
CA ALA A 53 25.62 3.37 30.20
C ALA A 53 25.13 2.39 29.13
N PRO A 54 25.20 2.76 27.84
CA PRO A 54 24.79 1.85 26.78
C PRO A 54 25.61 0.57 26.88
N SER A 55 24.97 -0.58 26.70
CA SER A 55 25.66 -1.87 26.73
C SER A 55 26.88 -1.87 25.81
N ALA A 56 27.94 -2.60 26.16
CA ALA A 56 29.21 -2.62 25.40
C ALA A 56 29.02 -2.95 23.89
N GLN A 57 27.94 -3.65 23.54
CA GLN A 57 27.61 -4.02 22.15
C GLN A 57 26.67 -3.04 21.44
N PHE A 58 26.21 -1.98 22.10
CA PHE A 58 25.28 -1.01 21.52
C PHE A 58 25.87 -0.35 20.27
N THR A 59 27.08 0.20 20.37
CA THR A 59 27.74 0.86 19.25
C THR A 59 27.97 -0.10 18.08
N ALA A 60 28.40 -1.34 18.34
CA ALA A 60 28.56 -2.37 17.31
C ALA A 60 27.22 -2.74 16.65
N ARG A 61 26.13 -2.82 17.41
CA ARG A 61 24.78 -3.12 16.91
C ARG A 61 24.20 -1.96 16.11
N VAL A 62 24.44 -0.71 16.52
CA VAL A 62 23.97 0.48 15.78
C VAL A 62 24.77 0.64 14.49
N MET A 63 26.10 0.55 14.55
CA MET A 63 26.95 0.68 13.36
C MET A 63 26.73 -0.44 12.34
N SER A 64 26.49 -1.68 12.79
CA SER A 64 26.15 -2.79 11.87
C SER A 64 24.79 -2.63 11.20
N ARG A 65 23.85 -1.88 11.80
CA ARG A 65 22.51 -1.64 11.24
C ARG A 65 22.35 -0.29 10.54
N LEU A 66 23.32 0.62 10.66
CA LEU A 66 23.28 1.94 10.03
C LEU A 66 23.24 1.87 8.49
N HIS A 67 23.86 0.83 7.92
CA HIS A 67 23.93 0.58 6.47
C HIS A 67 22.75 -0.25 5.96
N GLN A 68 21.97 -0.87 6.86
CA GLN A 68 20.79 -1.62 6.48
C GLN A 68 19.67 -0.62 6.20
N SER A 69 19.56 -0.21 4.94
CA SER A 69 18.36 0.44 4.41
C SER A 69 17.16 -0.37 4.89
N VAL A 70 16.24 0.28 5.61
CA VAL A 70 14.99 -0.32 6.11
C VAL A 70 14.43 -1.22 5.01
N GLU A 71 14.52 -2.54 5.19
CA GLU A 71 13.98 -3.49 4.24
C GLU A 71 12.51 -3.12 4.08
N LYS A 72 12.17 -2.53 2.93
CA LYS A 72 10.77 -2.26 2.59
C LYS A 72 10.04 -3.59 2.78
N PRO A 73 8.86 -3.61 3.44
CA PRO A 73 8.08 -4.83 3.60
C PRO A 73 7.59 -5.29 2.23
N GLY A 74 8.48 -5.95 1.49
CA GLY A 74 8.24 -6.61 0.24
C GLY A 74 7.89 -8.05 0.54
N VAL A 75 6.83 -8.55 -0.09
CA VAL A 75 6.47 -9.97 -0.07
C VAL A 75 7.73 -10.78 -0.36
N SER A 76 8.11 -11.65 0.59
CA SER A 76 9.32 -12.47 0.49
C SER A 76 9.39 -13.16 -0.87
N TYR A 77 10.54 -13.08 -1.55
CA TYR A 77 10.76 -13.60 -2.91
C TYR A 77 10.27 -15.05 -3.09
N ARG A 78 10.47 -15.88 -2.06
CA ARG A 78 9.99 -17.27 -2.04
C ARG A 78 8.47 -17.37 -2.08
N ASN A 79 7.79 -16.51 -1.32
CA ASN A 79 6.32 -16.48 -1.29
C ASN A 79 5.78 -15.96 -2.64
N GLY A 80 6.49 -15.02 -3.28
CA GLY A 80 6.15 -14.55 -4.62
C GLY A 80 6.20 -15.65 -5.68
N ILE A 81 7.21 -16.52 -5.67
CA ILE A 81 7.33 -17.64 -6.62
C ILE A 81 6.25 -18.70 -6.39
N TRP A 82 6.00 -19.09 -5.14
CA TRP A 82 4.95 -20.07 -4.81
C TRP A 82 3.57 -19.57 -5.27
N LEU A 83 3.30 -18.29 -5.05
CA LEU A 83 2.04 -17.68 -5.47
C LEU A 83 1.94 -17.62 -7.00
N LEU A 84 3.03 -17.30 -7.69
CA LEU A 84 3.07 -17.32 -9.16
C LEU A 84 2.80 -18.71 -9.74
N MET A 85 3.41 -19.76 -9.17
CA MET A 85 3.12 -21.15 -9.56
C MET A 85 1.65 -21.50 -9.34
N GLY A 86 1.06 -21.12 -8.20
CA GLY A 86 -0.36 -21.35 -7.93
C GLY A 86 -1.28 -20.65 -8.94
N VAL A 87 -0.98 -19.40 -9.29
CA VAL A 87 -1.75 -18.65 -10.31
C VAL A 87 -1.62 -19.30 -11.69
N LEU A 88 -0.43 -19.78 -12.05
CA LEU A 88 -0.18 -20.44 -13.34
C LEU A 88 -1.00 -21.72 -13.48
N VAL A 89 -1.05 -22.55 -12.43
CA VAL A 89 -1.88 -23.75 -12.38
C VAL A 89 -3.37 -23.39 -12.49
N ALA A 90 -3.83 -22.38 -11.73
CA ALA A 90 -5.22 -21.96 -11.77
C ALA A 90 -5.65 -21.47 -13.16
N VAL A 91 -4.81 -20.70 -13.85
CA VAL A 91 -5.06 -20.25 -15.23
C VAL A 91 -5.12 -21.44 -16.19
N PHE A 92 -4.21 -22.42 -16.05
CA PHE A 92 -4.20 -23.60 -16.91
C PHE A 92 -5.46 -24.46 -16.74
N VAL A 93 -5.90 -24.66 -15.50
CA VAL A 93 -7.15 -25.38 -15.19
C VAL A 93 -8.36 -24.63 -15.75
N MET A 94 -8.45 -23.32 -15.53
CA MET A 94 -9.55 -22.49 -16.08
C MET A 94 -9.60 -22.53 -17.61
N ALA A 95 -8.44 -22.40 -18.28
CA ALA A 95 -8.36 -22.48 -19.74
C ALA A 95 -8.79 -23.86 -20.24
N GLY A 96 -8.37 -24.94 -19.56
CA GLY A 96 -8.82 -26.30 -19.86
C GLY A 96 -10.34 -26.45 -19.75
N MET A 97 -10.94 -25.97 -18.68
CA MET A 97 -12.40 -26.04 -18.48
C MET A 97 -13.19 -25.21 -19.50
N LEU A 98 -12.67 -24.04 -19.90
CA LEU A 98 -13.25 -23.23 -20.97
C LEU A 98 -13.21 -23.95 -22.32
N SER A 99 -12.08 -24.59 -22.65
CA SER A 99 -11.94 -25.34 -23.91
C SER A 99 -12.84 -26.59 -23.95
N GLY A 100 -13.11 -27.19 -22.79
CA GLY A 100 -13.99 -28.35 -22.66
C GLY A 100 -15.49 -28.03 -22.69
N GLY A 101 -15.89 -26.77 -22.87
CA GLY A 101 -17.30 -26.38 -22.99
C GLY A 101 -18.11 -26.54 -21.70
N PHE A 102 -17.46 -26.74 -20.54
CA PHE A 102 -18.12 -27.01 -19.25
C PHE A 102 -19.10 -25.90 -18.83
N PHE A 103 -18.89 -24.69 -19.34
CA PHE A 103 -19.64 -23.49 -18.97
C PHE A 103 -20.64 -23.02 -20.02
N ASP A 104 -20.68 -23.65 -21.20
CA ASP A 104 -21.71 -23.35 -22.20
C ASP A 104 -23.12 -23.75 -21.70
N SER A 105 -23.20 -24.66 -20.72
CA SER A 105 -24.46 -25.06 -20.07
C SER A 105 -24.96 -24.06 -18.99
N PHE A 106 -24.13 -23.10 -18.55
CA PHE A 106 -24.48 -22.11 -17.53
C PHE A 106 -25.04 -20.82 -18.18
N SER A 107 -26.04 -20.96 -19.05
CA SER A 107 -26.79 -19.84 -19.61
C SER A 107 -28.15 -19.75 -18.93
N GLY A 108 -28.42 -18.62 -18.28
CA GLY A 108 -29.72 -18.33 -17.69
C GLY A 108 -30.44 -17.23 -18.49
N GLN A 109 -31.76 -17.34 -18.59
CA GLN A 109 -32.61 -16.22 -18.96
C GLN A 109 -33.26 -15.73 -17.68
N LEU A 110 -33.11 -14.44 -17.36
CA LEU A 110 -33.96 -13.82 -16.35
C LEU A 110 -35.34 -13.68 -16.98
N PRO A 111 -36.39 -14.42 -16.52
CA PRO A 111 -37.70 -14.29 -17.12
C PRO A 111 -38.16 -12.85 -16.94
N GLY A 112 -38.34 -12.13 -18.05
CA GLY A 112 -38.95 -10.82 -18.08
C GLY A 112 -40.32 -10.94 -17.43
N LYS A 113 -40.48 -10.40 -16.23
CA LYS A 113 -41.75 -10.47 -15.50
C LYS A 113 -42.77 -9.67 -16.31
N VAL A 114 -43.67 -10.38 -17.00
CA VAL A 114 -44.79 -9.75 -17.71
C VAL A 114 -45.65 -9.10 -16.65
N MET A 115 -45.58 -7.77 -16.55
CA MET A 115 -46.37 -7.01 -15.60
C MET A 115 -47.70 -6.70 -16.29
N PRO A 116 -48.84 -7.27 -15.87
CA PRO A 116 -50.13 -6.93 -16.46
C PRO A 116 -50.47 -5.49 -16.08
N ILE A 117 -50.42 -4.58 -17.05
CA ILE A 117 -50.97 -3.23 -16.90
C ILE A 117 -52.49 -3.37 -17.08
N PRO A 118 -53.32 -3.00 -16.09
CA PRO A 118 -54.77 -3.12 -16.23
C PRO A 118 -55.27 -2.05 -17.20
N GLY A 119 -55.77 -2.45 -18.38
CA GLY A 119 -56.56 -1.57 -19.23
C GLY A 119 -56.28 -1.61 -20.73
N GLU A 120 -55.14 -2.13 -21.19
CA GLU A 120 -54.82 -2.16 -22.62
C GLU A 120 -54.20 -3.49 -23.05
N SER A 121 -54.62 -3.97 -24.21
CA SER A 121 -54.15 -5.15 -24.92
C SER A 121 -52.70 -5.04 -25.43
N PHE A 122 -51.88 -4.23 -24.78
CA PHE A 122 -50.46 -4.08 -25.07
C PHE A 122 -49.61 -4.83 -24.03
N LYS A 123 -49.03 -5.95 -24.45
CA LYS A 123 -48.02 -6.69 -23.69
C LYS A 123 -46.68 -5.97 -23.90
N LEU A 124 -46.23 -5.21 -22.91
CA LEU A 124 -44.87 -4.65 -22.91
C LEU A 124 -43.89 -5.81 -22.61
N GLN A 125 -43.27 -6.35 -23.67
CA GLN A 125 -42.21 -7.33 -23.54
C GLN A 125 -40.93 -6.59 -23.15
N LEU A 126 -40.55 -6.68 -21.87
CA LEU A 126 -39.22 -6.23 -21.44
C LEU A 126 -38.17 -7.09 -22.16
N PRO A 127 -37.08 -6.50 -22.70
CA PRO A 127 -36.06 -7.28 -23.38
C PRO A 127 -35.44 -8.30 -22.42
N GLU A 128 -35.43 -9.56 -22.84
CA GLU A 128 -34.82 -10.65 -22.09
C GLU A 128 -33.31 -10.48 -22.12
N ILE A 129 -32.73 -10.15 -20.97
CA ILE A 129 -31.27 -10.08 -20.81
C ILE A 129 -30.78 -11.51 -20.60
N SER A 130 -30.35 -12.16 -21.69
CA SER A 130 -29.66 -13.44 -21.63
C SER A 130 -28.23 -13.24 -21.13
N TRP A 131 -27.85 -13.93 -20.06
CA TRP A 131 -26.48 -13.91 -19.54
C TRP A 131 -25.83 -15.27 -19.79
N SER A 132 -24.64 -15.25 -20.37
CA SER A 132 -23.84 -16.45 -20.63
C SER A 132 -22.73 -16.56 -19.60
N GLY A 133 -22.70 -17.67 -18.86
CA GLY A 133 -21.61 -17.98 -17.93
C GLY A 133 -20.23 -17.99 -18.59
N LYS A 134 -20.18 -18.25 -19.91
CA LYS A 134 -18.96 -18.16 -20.73
C LYS A 134 -18.33 -16.76 -20.69
N VAL A 135 -19.15 -15.72 -20.87
CA VAL A 135 -18.68 -14.31 -20.87
C VAL A 135 -18.15 -13.92 -19.50
N ILE A 136 -18.81 -14.36 -18.43
CA ILE A 136 -18.37 -14.09 -17.06
C ILE A 136 -17.01 -14.74 -16.79
N LEU A 137 -16.83 -15.99 -17.22
CA LEU A 137 -15.56 -16.69 -17.03
C LEU A 137 -14.43 -16.15 -17.90
N GLU A 138 -14.73 -15.73 -19.12
CA GLU A 138 -13.74 -15.07 -19.98
C GLU A 138 -13.20 -13.80 -19.30
N ILE A 139 -14.07 -13.00 -18.68
CA ILE A 139 -13.66 -11.84 -17.87
C ILE A 139 -12.79 -12.27 -16.67
N ILE A 140 -13.18 -13.32 -15.95
CA ILE A 140 -12.40 -13.86 -14.81
C ILE A 140 -11.02 -14.33 -15.26
N VAL A 141 -10.91 -14.98 -16.42
CA VAL A 141 -9.63 -15.43 -16.98
C VAL A 141 -8.75 -14.24 -17.35
N VAL A 142 -9.30 -13.23 -18.00
CA VAL A 142 -8.56 -11.99 -18.31
C VAL A 142 -8.01 -11.33 -17.05
N ILE A 143 -8.82 -11.26 -15.97
CA ILE A 143 -8.38 -10.73 -14.68
C ILE A 143 -7.24 -11.57 -14.10
N ASN A 144 -7.36 -12.90 -14.11
CA ASN A 144 -6.32 -13.80 -13.58
C ASN A 144 -5.01 -13.69 -14.37
N VAL A 145 -5.08 -13.55 -15.70
CA VAL A 145 -3.90 -13.32 -16.55
C VAL A 145 -3.26 -11.97 -16.22
N ALA A 146 -4.05 -10.90 -16.04
CA ALA A 146 -3.55 -9.60 -15.64
C ALA A 146 -2.86 -9.65 -14.26
N LEU A 147 -3.44 -10.39 -13.30
CA LEU A 147 -2.86 -10.62 -11.98
C LEU A 147 -1.55 -11.43 -12.07
N ALA A 148 -1.52 -12.46 -12.92
CA ALA A 148 -0.31 -13.26 -13.17
C ALA A 148 0.83 -12.39 -13.72
N LEU A 149 0.55 -11.53 -14.70
CA LEU A 149 1.53 -10.59 -15.26
C LEU A 149 2.01 -9.56 -14.23
N PHE A 150 1.09 -9.00 -13.45
CA PHE A 150 1.44 -8.06 -12.38
C PHE A 150 2.32 -8.73 -11.31
N MET A 151 2.00 -9.96 -10.93
CA MET A 151 2.82 -10.72 -9.99
C MET A 151 4.15 -11.13 -10.60
N LEU A 152 4.22 -11.49 -11.87
CA LEU A 152 5.48 -11.77 -12.55
C LEU A 152 6.42 -10.56 -12.50
N ASP A 153 5.90 -9.37 -12.77
CA ASP A 153 6.70 -8.14 -12.69
C ASP A 153 7.21 -7.87 -11.26
N ARG A 154 6.32 -8.00 -10.27
CA ARG A 154 6.65 -7.69 -8.88
C ARG A 154 7.52 -8.77 -8.21
N ALA A 155 7.25 -10.04 -8.47
CA ALA A 155 7.87 -11.18 -7.81
C ALA A 155 9.12 -11.71 -8.53
N VAL A 156 9.22 -11.56 -9.85
CA VAL A 156 10.34 -12.09 -10.64
C VAL A 156 11.17 -10.97 -11.25
N LEU A 157 10.57 -10.06 -12.03
CA LEU A 157 11.34 -9.05 -12.77
C LEU A 157 12.08 -8.07 -11.85
N ARG A 158 11.37 -7.44 -10.90
CA ARG A 158 12.00 -6.49 -9.95
C ARG A 158 13.18 -7.07 -9.17
N PRO A 159 13.06 -8.22 -8.47
CA PRO A 159 14.19 -8.77 -7.72
C PRO A 159 15.32 -9.25 -8.64
N TYR A 160 15.01 -9.78 -9.83
CA TYR A 160 16.03 -10.17 -10.80
C TYR A 160 16.89 -8.98 -11.25
N PHE A 161 16.26 -7.85 -11.58
CA PHE A 161 16.97 -6.64 -12.01
C PHE A 161 17.71 -5.94 -10.85
N LEU A 162 17.17 -5.95 -9.63
CA LEU A 162 17.86 -5.44 -8.44
C LEU A 162 19.13 -6.24 -8.13
N ARG A 163 19.08 -7.57 -8.28
CA ARG A 163 20.24 -8.44 -8.02
C ARG A 163 21.37 -8.25 -9.03
N ARG A 164 21.05 -7.98 -10.30
CA ARG A 164 22.06 -7.66 -11.33
C ARG A 164 22.74 -6.31 -11.11
N ARG A 165 22.01 -5.29 -10.63
CA ARG A 165 22.61 -3.98 -10.34
C ARG A 165 23.61 -4.01 -9.19
N LEU A 166 23.42 -4.91 -8.23
CA LEU A 166 24.33 -5.10 -7.09
C LEU A 166 25.59 -5.91 -7.41
N MET A 167 25.65 -6.64 -8.53
CA MET A 167 26.84 -7.40 -8.95
C MET A 167 27.80 -6.60 -9.84
N HIS A 168 27.42 -5.41 -10.29
CA HIS A 168 28.22 -4.53 -11.15
C HIS A 168 28.78 -3.29 -10.43
N HIS A 169 28.75 -3.29 -9.09
CA HIS A 169 29.46 -2.35 -8.21
C HIS A 169 30.32 -3.15 -7.24
#